data_AF-A0AAN8IKH1-F1
#
_entry.id   AF-A0AAN8IKH1-F1
#
_cell.length_a   1.000
_cell.length_b   1.000
_cell.length_c   1.000
_cell.angle_alpha   90.00
_cell.angle_beta   90.00
_cell.angle_gamma   90.00
#
_symmetry.space_group_name_H-M   'P 1'
#
loop_
_entity.id
_entity.type
_entity.pdbx_description
1 polymer ?
#
loop_
_entity_poly.entity_id
_entity_poly.type
_entity_poly.pdbx_seq_one_letter_code
_entity_poly.pdbx_strand_id
1 'polypeptide(L)'
;MFSGEQYDVVLLDACTTKENTKFLCPVDIFITSTAVGLLANVIEPKGAIIVNLLSIEHNVHVVSEELKSDFEKAFRNCVMKRAPNVNMVSI
;
A
#
# COMPACT_ATOMS: atom_id res chain seq x y z
N MET A 1 15.47 3.49 19.11
CA MET A 1 15.34 4.70 18.28
C MET A 1 15.94 4.33 16.94
N PHE A 2 15.12 4.06 15.93
CA PHE A 2 15.63 3.74 14.59
C PHE A 2 16.20 5.03 14.00
N SER A 3 17.51 5.07 13.75
CA SER A 3 18.24 6.22 13.21
C SER A 3 18.23 6.21 11.69
N GLY A 4 17.07 5.99 11.08
CA GLY A 4 16.88 6.03 9.64
C GLY A 4 16.28 7.36 9.20
N GLU A 5 16.52 7.74 7.94
CA GLU A 5 15.79 8.85 7.33
C GLU A 5 14.29 8.54 7.33
N GLN A 6 13.49 9.53 7.73
CA GLN A 6 12.04 9.48 7.69
C GLN A 6 11.54 10.43 6.60
N TYR A 7 10.37 10.09 6.05
CA TYR A 7 9.79 10.77 4.90
C TYR A 7 8.40 11.31 5.23
N ASP A 8 8.10 12.51 4.74
CA ASP A 8 6.75 13.08 4.81
C ASP A 8 5.76 12.27 3.96
N VAL A 9 6.21 11.75 2.81
CA VAL A 9 5.38 10.96 1.89
C VAL A 9 6.19 9.82 1.29
N VAL A 10 5.62 8.62 1.30
CA VAL A 10 6.13 7.46 0.55
C VAL A 10 5.11 7.08 -0.51
N LEU A 11 5.53 6.96 -1.76
CA LEU A 11 4.72 6.44 -2.86
C LEU A 11 5.16 5.02 -3.20
N LEU A 12 4.28 4.05 -2.99
CA LEU A 12 4.48 2.66 -3.37
C LEU A 12 3.78 2.37 -4.70
N ASP A 13 4.57 2.47 -5.78
CA ASP A 13 4.16 2.13 -7.15
C ASP A 13 5.07 1.03 -7.72
N ALA A 14 5.18 -0.06 -6.97
CA ALA A 14 5.97 -1.22 -7.36
C ALA A 14 5.04 -2.28 -7.94
N CYS A 15 5.23 -2.61 -9.22
CA CYS A 15 4.33 -3.50 -9.96
C CYS A 15 5.04 -4.73 -10.54
N THR A 16 4.27 -5.76 -10.86
CA THR A 16 4.72 -6.98 -11.55
C THR A 16 3.88 -7.26 -12.78
N THR A 17 4.46 -7.98 -13.75
CA THR A 17 3.76 -8.51 -14.92
C THR A 17 3.52 -10.02 -14.81
N LYS A 18 3.74 -10.61 -13.62
CA LYS A 18 3.52 -12.04 -13.39
C LYS A 18 2.02 -12.36 -13.49
N GLU A 19 1.67 -13.33 -14.33
CA GLU A 19 0.30 -13.81 -14.47
C GLU A 19 -0.18 -14.53 -13.19
N ASN A 20 -1.50 -14.62 -13.00
CA ASN A 20 -2.14 -15.28 -11.85
C ASN A 20 -1.75 -14.69 -10.48
N THR A 21 -1.37 -13.40 -10.46
CA THR A 21 -1.15 -12.65 -9.23
C THR A 21 -2.43 -11.94 -8.78
N LYS A 22 -2.65 -11.90 -7.47
CA LYS A 22 -3.76 -11.15 -6.88
C LYS A 22 -3.57 -9.64 -7.07
N PHE A 23 -2.34 -9.16 -6.90
CA PHE A 23 -1.96 -7.77 -7.06
C PHE A 23 -0.92 -7.64 -8.18
N LEU A 24 -1.22 -6.85 -9.20
CA LEU A 24 -0.19 -6.39 -10.14
C LEU A 24 0.56 -5.21 -9.54
N CYS A 25 -0.15 -4.34 -8.83
CA CYS A 25 0.41 -3.30 -7.97
C CYS A 25 -0.40 -3.27 -6.67
N PRO A 26 0.23 -3.21 -5.48
CA PRO A 26 1.66 -3.38 -5.24
C PRO A 26 2.10 -4.85 -5.45
N VAL A 27 3.40 -5.10 -5.65
CA VAL A 27 3.95 -6.47 -5.59
C VAL A 27 3.81 -7.04 -4.18
N ASP A 28 3.41 -8.31 -4.08
CA ASP A 28 3.10 -9.03 -2.82
C ASP A 28 4.13 -8.85 -1.70
N ILE A 29 5.42 -8.73 -2.03
CA ILE A 29 6.48 -8.57 -1.01
C ILE A 29 6.31 -7.29 -0.17
N PHE A 30 5.74 -6.23 -0.75
CA PHE A 30 5.53 -4.94 -0.09
C PHE A 30 4.30 -4.88 0.81
N ILE A 31 3.44 -5.89 0.76
CA ILE A 31 2.21 -5.96 1.57
C ILE A 31 2.28 -7.01 2.68
N THR A 32 3.44 -7.66 2.85
CA THR A 32 3.67 -8.52 4.01
C THR A 32 3.65 -7.69 5.29
N SER A 33 3.18 -8.27 6.41
CA SER A 33 3.14 -7.56 7.71
C SER A 33 4.49 -6.96 8.11
N THR A 34 5.59 -7.67 7.80
CA THR A 34 6.95 -7.17 8.01
C THR A 34 7.26 -5.94 7.16
N ALA A 35 6.96 -5.99 5.86
CA ALA A 35 7.19 -4.85 4.96
C ALA A 35 6.34 -3.64 5.36
N VAL A 36 5.06 -3.85 5.67
CA VAL A 36 4.15 -2.78 6.14
C VAL A 36 4.68 -2.15 7.43
N GLY A 37 5.17 -2.96 8.38
CA GLY A 37 5.81 -2.45 9.60
C GLY A 37 7.10 -1.66 9.35
N LEU A 38 7.91 -2.09 8.37
CA LEU A 38 9.10 -1.34 7.96
C LEU A 38 8.74 -0.01 7.28
N LEU A 39 7.72 -0.01 6.41
CA LEU A 39 7.19 1.19 5.77
C LEU A 39 6.68 2.20 6.82
N ALA A 40 5.97 1.73 7.85
CA ALA A 40 5.51 2.58 8.94
C ALA A 40 6.66 3.23 9.74
N ASN A 41 7.82 2.56 9.85
CA ASN A 41 8.97 3.10 10.58
C ASN A 41 9.74 4.19 9.82
N VAL A 42 9.64 4.22 8.48
CA VAL A 42 10.31 5.24 7.64
C VAL A 42 9.41 6.45 7.34
N ILE A 43 8.19 6.48 7.88
CA ILE A 43 7.26 7.60 7.69
C ILE A 43 7.27 8.47 8.94
N GLU A 44 7.26 9.80 8.74
CA GLU A 44 7.11 10.77 9.81
C GLU A 44 5.78 10.57 10.57
N PRO A 45 5.65 10.95 11.86
CA PRO A 45 4.40 10.74 12.62
C PRO A 45 3.13 11.35 12.01
N LYS A 46 3.28 12.31 11.10
CA LYS A 46 2.19 12.95 10.32
C LYS A 46 2.33 12.75 8.82
N GLY A 47 3.28 11.92 8.40
CA GLY A 47 3.49 11.59 7.01
C GLY A 47 2.45 10.61 6.50
N ALA A 48 2.50 10.37 5.20
CA ALA A 48 1.54 9.53 4.49
C ALA A 48 2.23 8.47 3.65
N ILE A 49 1.56 7.33 3.47
CA ILE A 49 1.90 6.39 2.41
C ILE A 49 0.78 6.35 1.38
N ILE A 50 1.17 6.39 0.11
CA ILE A 50 0.28 6.28 -1.03
C ILE A 50 0.61 4.98 -1.73
N VAL A 51 -0.36 4.06 -1.81
CA VAL A 51 -0.17 2.75 -2.46
C VAL A 51 -1.01 2.71 -3.73
N ASN A 52 -0.35 2.48 -4.87
CA ASN A 52 -1.05 2.19 -6.12
C ASN A 52 -1.58 0.75 -6.11
N LEU A 53 -2.88 0.60 -6.38
CA LEU A 53 -3.57 -0.67 -6.44
C LEU A 53 -4.06 -0.96 -7.86
N LEU A 54 -3.52 -2.04 -8.44
CA LEU A 54 -3.94 -2.62 -9.71
C LEU A 54 -4.14 -4.12 -9.54
N SER A 55 -5.33 -4.59 -9.89
CA SER A 55 -5.68 -6.01 -9.97
C SER A 55 -6.58 -6.22 -11.19
N ILE A 56 -6.22 -7.16 -12.06
CA ILE A 56 -6.96 -7.44 -13.31
C ILE A 56 -7.87 -8.65 -13.16
N GLU A 57 -7.35 -9.73 -12.56
CA GLU A 57 -8.07 -11.01 -12.49
C GLU A 57 -9.10 -11.07 -11.35
N HIS A 58 -9.07 -10.13 -10.42
CA HIS A 58 -9.87 -10.16 -9.19
C HIS A 58 -10.77 -8.92 -9.08
N ASN A 59 -11.83 -9.04 -8.28
CA ASN A 59 -12.71 -7.91 -8.02
C ASN A 59 -11.97 -6.81 -7.26
N VAL A 60 -11.74 -5.69 -7.93
CA VAL A 60 -10.96 -4.58 -7.39
C VAL A 60 -11.51 -4.01 -6.08
N HIS A 61 -12.82 -4.11 -5.83
CA HIS A 61 -13.42 -3.68 -4.56
C HIS A 61 -13.02 -4.59 -3.40
N VAL A 62 -13.10 -5.91 -3.60
CA VAL A 62 -12.70 -6.89 -2.58
C VAL A 62 -11.21 -6.74 -2.27
N VAL A 63 -10.39 -6.71 -3.32
CA VAL A 63 -8.94 -6.58 -3.20
C VAL A 63 -8.53 -5.27 -2.53
N SER A 64 -9.26 -4.18 -2.79
CA SER A 64 -8.99 -2.89 -2.15
C SER A 64 -9.30 -2.86 -0.65
N GLU A 65 -10.37 -3.51 -0.21
CA GLU A 65 -10.72 -3.58 1.21
C GLU A 65 -9.77 -4.50 1.98
N GLU A 66 -9.31 -5.60 1.36
CA GLU A 66 -8.29 -6.48 1.95
C GLU A 66 -6.96 -5.74 2.13
N LEU A 67 -6.48 -5.07 1.07
CA LEU A 67 -5.24 -4.28 1.14
C LEU A 67 -5.33 -3.19 2.21
N LYS A 68 -6.46 -2.47 2.26
CA LYS A 68 -6.71 -1.48 3.29
C LYS A 68 -6.65 -2.11 4.69
N SER A 69 -7.31 -3.24 4.91
CA SER A 69 -7.31 -3.93 6.20
C SER A 69 -5.91 -4.35 6.66
N ASP A 70 -5.02 -4.71 5.72
CA ASP A 70 -3.63 -5.03 6.04
C ASP A 70 -2.84 -3.79 6.47
N PHE A 71 -3.05 -2.64 5.81
CA PHE A 71 -2.39 -1.39 6.17
C PHE A 71 -2.96 -0.77 7.47
N GLU A 72 -4.24 -0.95 7.77
CA GLU A 72 -4.87 -0.48 9.02
C GLU A 72 -4.26 -1.12 10.27
N LYS A 73 -3.53 -2.23 10.14
CA LYS A 73 -2.78 -2.86 11.24
C LYS A 73 -1.58 -2.03 11.68
N ALA A 74 -1.03 -1.20 10.78
CA ALA A 74 0.16 -0.37 11.04
C ALA A 74 -0.14 1.12 11.01
N PHE A 75 -1.16 1.54 10.28
CA PHE A 75 -1.52 2.94 10.10
C PHE A 75 -2.90 3.25 10.67
N ARG A 76 -3.00 4.37 11.40
CA ARG A 76 -4.22 4.73 12.14
C ARG A 76 -5.41 5.08 11.23
N ASN A 77 -5.16 5.69 10.08
CA ASN A 77 -6.21 6.14 9.16
C ASN A 77 -5.87 5.66 7.76
N CYS A 78 -6.75 4.91 7.10
CA CYS A 78 -6.56 4.50 5.71
C CYS A 78 -7.75 4.96 4.87
N VAL A 79 -7.50 5.69 3.78
CA VAL A 79 -8.55 6.19 2.87
C VAL A 79 -8.36 5.62 1.47
N MET A 80 -9.40 4.97 0.95
CA MET A 80 -9.44 4.57 -0.45
C MET A 80 -9.86 5.74 -1.32
N LYS A 81 -9.07 6.04 -2.34
CA LYS A 81 -9.39 6.98 -3.43
C LYS A 81 -9.43 6.23 -4.75
N ARG A 82 -10.58 6.28 -5.43
CA ARG A 82 -10.70 5.79 -6.81
C ARG A 82 -10.44 6.96 -7.75
N ALA A 83 -9.40 6.87 -8.55
CA ALA A 83 -9.24 7.68 -9.74
C ALA A 83 -9.62 6.84 -10.97
N PRO A 84 -10.15 7.44 -12.05
CA PRO A 84 -10.31 6.72 -13.31
C PRO A 84 -8.94 6.17 -13.72
N ASN A 85 -8.84 4.85 -13.81
CA ASN A 85 -7.64 4.05 -14.12
C ASN A 85 -6.57 3.90 -13.02
N VAL A 86 -6.78 4.40 -11.79
CA VAL A 86 -5.84 4.21 -10.66
C VAL A 86 -6.64 4.09 -9.35
N ASN A 87 -6.49 2.98 -8.61
CA ASN A 87 -6.98 2.92 -7.23
C ASN A 87 -5.82 3.28 -6.31
N MET A 88 -5.99 4.31 -5.49
CA MET A 88 -4.97 4.76 -4.54
C MET A 88 -5.46 4.51 -3.12
N VAL A 89 -4.63 3.90 -2.28
CA VAL A 89 -4.78 4.00 -0.83
C VAL A 89 -3.98 5.21 -0.38
N SER A 90 -4.63 6.24 0.15
CA SER A 90 -3.99 7.40 0.76
C SER A 90 -4.19 7.27 2.26
N ILE A 91 -3.10 7.22 3.01
CA ILE A 91 -3.09 6.95 4.45
C ILE A 91 -2.55 8.17 5.16
#